data_AF-T0N5S2-F1
#
_entry.id   AF-T0N5S2-F1
#
_cell.length_a   1.000
_cell.length_b   1.000
_cell.length_c   1.000
_cell.angle_alpha   90.00
_cell.angle_beta   90.00
_cell.angle_gamma   90.00
#
_symmetry.space_group_name_H-M   'P 1'
#
loop_
_entity.id
_entity.type
_entity.pdbx_description
1 polymer ?
#
loop_
_entity_poly.entity_id
_entity_poly.type
_entity_poly.pdbx_seq_one_letter_code
_entity_poly.pdbx_strand_id
1 'polypeptide(L)'
;MRKLKTITIYLFVLFFTLGAYGSTMKPTPDKVFLKAFLTELYSFNNDKLQNLNFYNFMYPWDKFTVRLRDYMTEKTFQDFSDKKLYYDYITTSYYNGFHSSVYYIKIKPGNKNISATTYTYEATVELFYRHKSTREVYTVNGEVNLSNINGNYKITKITKLVFPTAGFSNVVSKLV
;
A
#
# COMPACT_ATOMS: atom_id res chain seq x y z
N MET A 1 49.78 16.49 27.97
CA MET A 1 48.88 15.35 27.62
C MET A 1 47.42 15.47 28.12
N ARG A 2 46.95 16.61 28.68
CA ARG A 2 45.53 16.76 29.12
C ARG A 2 44.54 17.12 28.00
N LYS A 3 44.96 17.85 26.96
CA LYS A 3 44.09 18.34 25.87
C LYS A 3 43.65 17.26 24.87
N LEU A 4 44.41 16.17 24.71
CA LEU A 4 44.05 15.08 23.79
C LEU A 4 42.86 14.24 24.28
N LYS A 5 42.74 14.05 25.60
CA LYS A 5 41.67 13.24 26.21
C LYS A 5 40.30 13.91 26.09
N THR A 6 40.24 15.23 26.16
CA THR A 6 38.97 15.97 26.05
C THR A 6 38.40 15.91 24.63
N ILE A 7 39.27 15.96 23.61
CA ILE A 7 38.85 15.90 22.20
C ILE A 7 38.25 14.53 21.86
N THR A 8 38.82 13.44 22.39
CA THR A 8 38.27 12.09 22.18
C THR A 8 36.90 11.90 22.82
N ILE A 9 36.66 12.49 23.99
CA ILE A 9 35.36 12.44 24.68
C ILE A 9 34.30 13.20 23.88
N TYR A 10 34.61 14.39 23.37
CA TYR A 10 33.67 15.15 22.53
C TYR A 10 33.36 14.43 21.22
N LEU A 11 34.36 13.80 20.57
CA LEU A 11 34.13 12.98 19.39
C LEU A 11 33.19 11.80 19.70
N PHE A 12 33.42 11.10 20.81
CA PHE A 12 32.61 9.94 21.19
C PHE A 12 31.15 10.30 21.47
N VAL A 13 30.89 11.42 22.16
CA VAL A 13 29.52 11.91 22.40
C VAL A 13 28.85 12.33 21.09
N LEU A 14 29.57 12.98 20.18
CA LEU A 14 29.02 13.38 18.88
C LEU A 14 28.58 12.16 18.04
N PHE A 15 29.40 11.12 17.98
CA PHE A 15 29.08 9.87 17.28
C PHE A 15 27.89 9.13 17.90
N PHE A 16 27.74 9.13 19.23
CA PHE A 16 26.60 8.50 19.90
C PHE A 16 25.30 9.28 19.69
N THR A 17 25.33 10.61 19.69
CA THR A 17 24.13 11.42 19.42
C THR A 17 23.67 11.32 17.96
N LEU A 18 24.59 11.20 17.00
CA LEU A 18 24.26 10.98 15.59
C LEU A 18 23.75 9.55 15.31
N GLY A 19 24.24 8.54 16.06
CA GLY A 19 23.73 7.17 15.98
C GLY A 19 22.29 7.02 16.49
N ALA A 20 21.90 7.80 17.51
CA ALA A 20 20.55 7.77 18.08
C ALA A 20 19.52 8.55 17.25
N TYR A 21 19.93 9.62 16.54
CA TYR A 21 19.02 10.41 15.69
C TYR A 21 18.79 9.79 14.29
N GLY A 22 19.66 8.87 13.87
CA GLY A 22 19.58 8.20 12.56
C GLY A 22 18.98 6.80 12.58
N SER A 23 18.57 6.26 13.74
CA SER A 23 18.02 4.90 13.81
C SER A 23 16.55 4.85 13.41
N THR A 24 16.22 5.22 12.16
CA THR A 24 15.04 4.60 11.54
C THR A 24 15.35 3.10 11.47
N MET A 25 14.75 2.30 12.36
CA MET A 25 14.86 0.85 12.33
C MET A 25 14.75 0.37 10.89
N LYS A 26 15.74 -0.40 10.41
CA LYS A 26 15.68 -0.99 9.06
C LYS A 26 14.34 -1.70 8.88
N PRO A 27 13.65 -1.52 7.74
CA PRO A 27 12.35 -2.14 7.52
C PRO A 27 12.50 -3.67 7.60
N THR A 28 11.61 -4.30 8.35
CA THR A 28 11.60 -5.75 8.53
C THR A 28 11.00 -6.44 7.28
N PRO A 29 11.32 -7.71 6.97
CA PRO A 29 10.90 -8.36 5.73
C PRO A 29 9.37 -8.38 5.50
N ASP A 30 8.59 -8.56 6.57
CA ASP A 30 7.14 -8.41 6.64
C ASP A 30 6.65 -7.03 6.19
N LYS A 31 7.31 -5.95 6.64
CA LYS A 31 6.96 -4.58 6.25
C LYS A 31 7.32 -4.30 4.80
N VAL A 32 8.44 -4.84 4.32
CA VAL A 32 8.83 -4.75 2.90
C VAL A 32 7.82 -5.45 2.02
N PHE A 33 7.44 -6.68 2.39
CA PHE A 33 6.40 -7.44 1.70
C PHE A 33 5.07 -6.70 1.67
N LEU A 34 4.60 -6.21 2.82
CA LEU A 34 3.33 -5.50 2.90
C LEU A 34 3.36 -4.18 2.11
N LYS A 35 4.50 -3.48 2.09
CA LYS A 35 4.67 -2.28 1.26
C LYS A 35 4.57 -2.61 -0.23
N ALA A 36 5.16 -3.72 -0.68
CA ALA A 36 5.04 -4.18 -2.06
C ALA A 36 3.59 -4.52 -2.42
N PHE A 37 2.89 -5.27 -1.56
CA PHE A 37 1.46 -5.56 -1.73
C PHE A 37 0.62 -4.29 -1.87
N LEU A 38 0.76 -3.34 -0.94
CA LEU A 38 -0.01 -2.08 -0.95
C LEU A 38 0.32 -1.22 -2.17
N THR A 39 1.57 -1.28 -2.65
CA THR A 39 1.97 -0.60 -3.88
C THR A 39 1.25 -1.21 -5.09
N GLU A 40 1.23 -2.54 -5.22
CA GLU A 40 0.51 -3.21 -6.30
C GLU A 40 -1.01 -2.99 -6.21
N LEU A 41 -1.57 -2.98 -5.00
CA LEU A 41 -3.00 -2.80 -4.75
C LEU A 41 -3.50 -1.40 -5.12
N TYR A 42 -2.73 -0.36 -4.83
CA TYR A 42 -3.16 1.03 -5.01
C TYR A 42 -2.53 1.72 -6.21
N SER A 43 -1.61 1.08 -6.94
CA SER A 43 -0.92 1.70 -8.07
C SER A 43 -1.27 1.04 -9.39
N PHE A 44 -1.91 1.79 -10.28
CA PHE A 44 -2.13 1.36 -11.65
C PHE A 44 -2.26 2.56 -12.58
N ASN A 45 -1.97 2.32 -13.86
CA ASN A 45 -2.08 3.33 -14.89
C ASN A 45 -3.25 2.99 -15.83
N ASN A 46 -4.27 3.86 -15.86
CA ASN A 46 -5.43 3.74 -16.73
C ASN A 46 -5.07 3.59 -18.23
N ASP A 47 -4.07 4.30 -18.73
CA ASP A 47 -3.63 4.21 -20.14
C ASP A 47 -3.10 2.81 -20.51
N LYS A 48 -2.71 2.01 -19.52
CA LYS A 48 -2.25 0.62 -19.71
C LYS A 48 -3.39 -0.39 -19.58
N LEU A 49 -4.60 0.06 -19.28
CA LEU A 49 -5.77 -0.80 -19.18
C LEU A 49 -6.26 -1.17 -20.59
N GLN A 50 -6.75 -2.40 -20.76
CA GLN A 50 -7.53 -2.73 -21.96
C GLN A 50 -8.90 -2.04 -21.88
N ASN A 51 -9.85 -2.26 -22.80
CA ASN A 51 -11.18 -1.69 -22.64
C ASN A 51 -11.94 -2.26 -21.43
N LEU A 52 -12.93 -1.50 -20.93
CA LEU A 52 -13.76 -1.87 -19.78
C LEU A 52 -14.50 -3.22 -19.95
N ASN A 53 -15.00 -3.52 -21.16
CA ASN A 53 -15.71 -4.77 -21.41
C ASN A 53 -14.79 -5.98 -21.23
N PHE A 54 -13.54 -5.88 -21.68
CA PHE A 54 -12.54 -6.93 -21.48
C PHE A 54 -12.20 -7.10 -19.99
N TYR A 55 -12.05 -6.01 -19.24
CA TYR A 55 -11.83 -6.08 -17.79
C TYR A 55 -12.99 -6.79 -17.08
N ASN A 56 -14.23 -6.44 -17.43
CA ASN A 56 -15.44 -7.06 -16.88
C ASN A 56 -15.52 -8.56 -17.16
N PHE A 57 -15.16 -8.97 -18.38
CA PHE A 57 -15.14 -10.38 -18.76
C PHE A 57 -14.04 -11.17 -18.04
N MET A 58 -12.87 -10.56 -17.86
CA MET A 58 -11.69 -11.25 -17.33
C MET A 58 -11.66 -11.30 -15.81
N TYR A 59 -12.33 -10.43 -15.08
CA TYR A 59 -12.26 -10.40 -13.62
C TYR A 59 -12.69 -11.75 -12.99
N PRO A 60 -11.95 -12.34 -12.03
CA PRO A 60 -10.71 -11.85 -11.37
C PRO A 60 -9.39 -12.32 -12.02
N TRP A 61 -9.44 -12.88 -13.23
CA TRP A 61 -8.30 -13.36 -14.02
C TRP A 61 -7.57 -12.27 -14.82
N ASP A 62 -7.95 -11.00 -14.63
CA ASP A 62 -7.26 -9.88 -15.25
C ASP A 62 -5.85 -9.70 -14.67
N LYS A 63 -4.97 -9.03 -15.43
CA LYS A 63 -3.56 -8.88 -15.06
C LYS A 63 -3.32 -8.15 -13.73
N PHE A 64 -4.23 -7.30 -13.28
CA PHE A 64 -4.06 -6.56 -12.02
C PHE A 64 -4.47 -7.43 -10.84
N THR A 65 -5.63 -8.06 -10.94
CA THR A 65 -6.13 -8.92 -9.86
C THR A 65 -5.24 -10.15 -9.69
N VAL A 66 -4.80 -10.80 -10.77
CA VAL A 66 -3.92 -11.98 -10.68
C VAL A 66 -2.58 -11.68 -10.01
N ARG A 67 -1.99 -10.48 -10.19
CA ARG A 67 -0.74 -10.12 -9.49
C ARG A 67 -0.93 -10.05 -7.98
N LEU A 68 -2.12 -9.69 -7.50
CA LEU A 68 -2.42 -9.66 -6.07
C LEU A 68 -2.50 -11.07 -5.47
N ARG A 69 -2.78 -12.10 -6.29
CA ARG A 69 -2.79 -13.51 -5.86
C ARG A 69 -1.45 -13.95 -5.27
N ASP A 70 -0.34 -13.45 -5.81
CA ASP A 70 1.00 -13.77 -5.31
C ASP A 70 1.26 -13.24 -3.90
N TYR A 71 0.47 -12.28 -3.41
CA TYR A 71 0.59 -11.74 -2.07
C TYR A 71 -0.34 -12.41 -1.05
N MET A 72 -1.32 -13.19 -1.49
CA MET A 72 -2.39 -13.73 -0.65
C MET A 72 -2.33 -15.26 -0.58
N THR A 73 -2.95 -15.84 0.45
CA THR A 73 -3.36 -17.25 0.36
C THR A 73 -4.53 -17.39 -0.62
N GLU A 74 -4.68 -18.55 -1.24
CA GLU A 74 -5.75 -18.79 -2.22
C GLU A 74 -7.14 -18.45 -1.67
N LYS A 75 -7.42 -18.87 -0.43
CA LYS A 75 -8.66 -18.53 0.26
C LYS A 75 -8.85 -17.02 0.40
N THR A 76 -7.81 -16.30 0.82
CA THR A 76 -7.89 -14.84 0.99
C THR A 76 -8.08 -14.13 -0.34
N PHE A 77 -7.46 -14.64 -1.41
CA PHE A 77 -7.62 -14.11 -2.76
C PHE A 77 -9.05 -14.29 -3.28
N GLN A 78 -9.65 -15.46 -3.05
CA GLN A 78 -11.05 -15.71 -3.37
C GLN A 78 -11.97 -14.76 -2.59
N ASP A 79 -11.82 -14.70 -1.26
CA ASP A 79 -12.60 -13.80 -0.39
C ASP A 79 -12.45 -12.32 -0.80
N PHE A 80 -11.26 -11.92 -1.25
CA PHE A 80 -10.99 -10.57 -1.75
C PHE A 80 -11.70 -10.30 -3.08
N SER A 81 -11.67 -11.26 -4.00
CA SER A 81 -12.26 -11.13 -5.34
C SER A 81 -13.79 -11.11 -5.27
N ASP A 82 -14.39 -11.92 -4.40
CA ASP A 82 -15.84 -12.00 -4.24
C ASP A 82 -16.45 -10.71 -3.68
N LYS A 83 -15.67 -9.93 -2.92
CA LYS A 83 -16.10 -8.61 -2.41
C LYS A 83 -16.18 -7.53 -3.49
N LYS A 84 -15.56 -7.74 -4.65
CA LYS A 84 -15.54 -6.80 -5.81
C LYS A 84 -15.06 -5.36 -5.54
N LEU A 85 -14.56 -5.03 -4.35
CA LEU A 85 -14.09 -3.67 -4.05
C LEU A 85 -12.98 -3.20 -5.00
N TYR A 86 -12.05 -4.09 -5.38
CA TYR A 86 -11.00 -3.75 -6.33
C TYR A 86 -11.53 -3.63 -7.76
N TYR A 87 -12.49 -4.48 -8.12
CA TYR A 87 -13.21 -4.39 -9.38
C TYR A 87 -13.91 -3.03 -9.51
N ASP A 88 -14.65 -2.61 -8.48
CA ASP A 88 -15.34 -1.33 -8.45
C ASP A 88 -14.35 -0.15 -8.55
N TYR A 89 -13.20 -0.26 -7.90
CA TYR A 89 -12.17 0.77 -7.96
C TYR A 89 -11.56 0.93 -9.36
N ILE A 90 -11.23 -0.18 -10.03
CA ILE A 90 -10.69 -0.16 -11.40
C ILE A 90 -11.76 0.27 -12.41
N THR A 91 -13.01 -0.20 -12.29
CA THR A 91 -14.12 0.25 -13.15
C THR A 91 -14.39 1.75 -13.00
N THR A 92 -14.36 2.28 -11.77
CA THR A 92 -14.48 3.72 -11.51
C THR A 92 -13.38 4.52 -12.20
N SER A 93 -12.17 3.96 -12.31
CA SER A 93 -11.09 4.58 -13.07
C SER A 93 -11.35 4.62 -14.57
N TYR A 94 -11.98 3.60 -15.16
CA TYR A 94 -12.40 3.67 -16.57
C TYR A 94 -13.39 4.79 -16.82
N TYR A 95 -14.40 4.94 -15.96
CA TYR A 95 -15.42 5.98 -16.12
C TYR A 95 -14.86 7.39 -15.91
N ASN A 96 -13.93 7.54 -14.97
CA ASN A 96 -13.43 8.86 -14.56
C ASN A 96 -12.04 9.20 -15.13
N GLY A 97 -11.38 8.28 -15.83
CA GLY A 97 -10.08 8.50 -16.49
C GLY A 97 -8.95 8.93 -15.54
N PHE A 98 -8.81 8.30 -14.37
CA PHE A 98 -7.71 8.58 -13.43
C PHE A 98 -6.68 7.46 -13.34
N HIS A 99 -5.41 7.82 -13.18
CA HIS A 99 -4.36 6.90 -12.72
C HIS A 99 -4.32 6.91 -11.19
N SER A 100 -3.91 5.80 -10.58
CA SER A 100 -3.75 5.69 -9.13
C SER A 100 -2.31 5.38 -8.80
N SER A 101 -1.76 6.02 -7.77
CA SER A 101 -0.43 5.73 -7.27
C SER A 101 -0.34 5.92 -5.76
N VAL A 102 0.52 5.17 -5.09
CA VAL A 102 0.77 5.35 -3.66
C VAL A 102 2.02 6.21 -3.44
N TYR A 103 1.90 7.27 -2.65
CA TYR A 103 3.01 8.18 -2.36
C TYR A 103 3.64 7.90 -0.98
N TYR A 104 2.80 7.51 -0.02
CA TYR A 104 3.22 7.27 1.36
C TYR A 104 2.55 6.01 1.90
N ILE A 105 3.34 5.19 2.61
CA ILE A 105 2.86 3.99 3.30
C ILE A 105 3.48 3.97 4.69
N LYS A 106 2.64 3.86 5.71
CA LYS A 106 3.03 3.67 7.11
C LYS A 106 2.43 2.36 7.61
N ILE A 107 3.29 1.49 8.12
CA ILE A 107 2.90 0.15 8.61
C ILE A 107 3.22 0.06 10.10
N LYS A 108 2.24 -0.34 10.91
CA LYS A 108 2.39 -0.58 12.34
C LYS A 108 2.00 -2.04 12.64
N PRO A 109 2.88 -2.81 13.32
CA PRO A 109 2.47 -4.12 13.82
C PRO A 109 1.39 -3.92 14.89
N GLY A 110 0.35 -4.74 14.84
CA GLY A 110 -0.66 -4.88 15.88
C GLY A 110 -0.42 -6.15 16.68
N ASN A 111 -1.51 -6.87 17.00
CA ASN A 111 -1.44 -8.09 17.79
C ASN A 111 -0.75 -9.22 17.01
N LYS A 112 0.22 -9.86 17.66
CA LYS A 112 0.92 -11.04 17.17
C LYS A 112 0.28 -12.29 17.78
N ASN A 113 -0.24 -13.15 16.94
CA ASN A 113 -0.68 -14.49 17.31
C ASN A 113 0.36 -15.53 16.85
N ILE A 114 0.24 -16.76 17.36
CA ILE A 114 1.16 -17.87 17.05
C ILE A 114 1.26 -18.12 15.54
N SER A 115 0.16 -17.98 14.81
CA SER A 115 0.06 -18.29 13.38
C SER A 115 0.15 -17.09 12.43
N ALA A 116 -0.08 -15.87 12.91
CA ALA A 116 -0.13 -14.66 12.09
C ALA A 116 0.16 -13.40 12.90
N THR A 117 0.74 -12.40 12.26
CA THR A 117 0.89 -11.05 12.82
C THR A 117 -0.09 -10.12 12.14
N THR A 118 -0.88 -9.40 12.93
CA THR A 118 -1.80 -8.37 12.42
C THR A 118 -1.00 -7.11 12.14
N TYR A 119 -1.24 -6.46 11.01
CA TYR A 119 -0.67 -5.16 10.66
C TYR A 119 -1.78 -4.18 10.34
N THR A 120 -1.66 -2.99 10.92
CA THR A 120 -2.43 -1.83 10.47
C THR A 120 -1.57 -1.03 9.51
N TYR A 121 -2.19 -0.48 8.47
CA TYR A 121 -1.52 0.39 7.53
C TYR A 121 -2.31 1.66 7.29
N GLU A 122 -1.56 2.71 6.98
CA GLU A 122 -2.04 3.97 6.45
C GLU A 122 -1.34 4.16 5.11
N ALA A 123 -2.10 4.34 4.04
CA ALA A 123 -1.60 4.57 2.69
C ALA A 123 -2.17 5.87 2.13
N THR A 124 -1.31 6.73 1.62
CA THR A 124 -1.71 7.94 0.90
C THR A 124 -1.68 7.65 -0.59
N VAL A 125 -2.86 7.67 -1.19
CA VAL A 125 -3.10 7.34 -2.59
C VAL A 125 -3.42 8.63 -3.35
N GLU A 126 -2.68 8.89 -4.42
CA GLU A 126 -2.94 9.98 -5.36
C GLU A 126 -3.70 9.45 -6.57
N LEU A 127 -4.81 10.11 -6.90
CA LEU A 127 -5.55 9.93 -8.15
C LEU A 127 -5.20 11.07 -9.10
N PHE A 128 -4.62 10.76 -10.25
CA PHE A 128 -4.26 11.76 -11.25
C PHE A 128 -5.19 11.67 -12.47
N TYR A 129 -5.97 12.73 -12.69
CA TYR A 129 -6.92 12.86 -13.79
C TYR A 129 -6.25 13.56 -14.97
N ARG A 130 -5.64 12.79 -15.87
CA ARG A 130 -4.80 13.32 -16.97
C ARG A 130 -5.53 14.32 -17.86
N HIS A 131 -6.79 14.04 -18.19
CA HIS A 131 -7.63 14.90 -19.05
C HIS A 131 -7.97 16.27 -18.40
N LYS A 132 -7.86 16.39 -17.08
CA LYS A 132 -8.13 17.61 -16.30
C LYS A 132 -6.87 18.22 -15.67
N SER A 133 -5.71 17.61 -15.88
CA SER A 133 -4.45 18.00 -15.20
C SER A 133 -4.60 18.18 -13.68
N THR A 134 -5.49 17.42 -13.04
CA THR A 134 -5.88 17.59 -11.63
C THR A 134 -5.52 16.34 -10.83
N ARG A 135 -5.17 16.54 -9.55
CA ARG A 135 -4.84 15.47 -8.60
C ARG A 135 -5.76 15.51 -7.40
N GLU A 136 -6.14 14.34 -6.92
CA GLU A 136 -6.82 14.17 -5.63
C GLU A 136 -6.01 13.24 -4.75
N VAL A 137 -5.89 13.55 -3.46
CA VAL A 137 -5.07 12.78 -2.53
C VAL A 137 -5.93 12.27 -1.40
N TYR A 138 -5.86 10.96 -1.15
CA TYR A 138 -6.67 10.27 -0.15
C TYR A 138 -5.78 9.49 0.80
N THR A 139 -6.03 9.61 2.10
CA THR A 139 -5.40 8.73 3.10
C THR A 139 -6.38 7.63 3.47
N VAL A 140 -6.02 6.39 3.16
CA VAL A 140 -6.81 5.20 3.49
C VAL A 140 -6.15 4.41 4.60
N ASN A 141 -6.97 3.82 5.47
CA ASN A 141 -6.52 3.02 6.60
C ASN A 141 -7.10 1.62 6.50
N GLY A 142 -6.25 0.61 6.69
CA GLY A 142 -6.67 -0.77 6.65
C GLY A 142 -5.89 -1.67 7.59
N GLU A 143 -6.28 -2.95 7.58
CA GLU A 143 -5.76 -3.97 8.48
C GLU A 143 -5.73 -5.33 7.79
N VAL A 144 -4.58 -6.01 7.88
CA VAL A 144 -4.34 -7.32 7.29
C VAL A 144 -3.58 -8.23 8.25
N ASN A 145 -3.77 -9.53 8.12
CA ASN A 145 -2.98 -10.54 8.81
C ASN A 145 -1.95 -11.12 7.87
N LEU A 146 -0.70 -11.19 8.33
CA LEU A 146 0.44 -11.72 7.59
C LEU A 146 1.03 -12.94 8.30
N SER A 147 1.32 -13.99 7.54
CA SER A 147 2.02 -15.17 8.01
C SER A 147 3.19 -15.48 7.08
N ASN A 148 4.26 -16.06 7.64
CA ASN A 148 5.32 -16.67 6.86
C ASN A 148 5.00 -18.16 6.69
N ILE A 149 4.73 -18.59 5.45
CA ILE A 149 4.37 -19.96 5.10
C ILE A 149 5.50 -20.50 4.21
N ASN A 150 6.25 -21.48 4.70
CA ASN A 150 7.36 -22.13 3.97
C ASN A 150 8.40 -21.12 3.42
N GLY A 151 8.74 -20.09 4.21
CA GLY A 151 9.70 -19.06 3.81
C GLY A 151 9.10 -17.90 3.00
N ASN A 152 7.82 -17.97 2.63
CA ASN A 152 7.14 -16.93 1.86
C ASN A 152 6.10 -16.21 2.72
N TYR A 153 6.21 -14.89 2.80
CA TYR A 153 5.17 -14.07 3.42
C TYR A 153 3.90 -14.09 2.57
N LYS A 154 2.75 -14.23 3.23
CA LYS A 154 1.42 -14.24 2.60
C LYS A 154 0.41 -13.53 3.49
N ILE A 155 -0.49 -12.78 2.87
CA ILE A 155 -1.68 -12.23 3.52
C ILE A 155 -2.68 -13.38 3.72
N THR A 156 -2.99 -13.66 4.97
CA THR A 156 -3.89 -14.75 5.38
C THR A 156 -5.30 -14.29 5.72
N LYS A 157 -5.49 -12.97 5.89
CA LYS A 157 -6.80 -12.34 6.09
C LYS A 157 -6.71 -10.85 5.79
N ILE A 158 -7.76 -10.31 5.16
CA ILE A 158 -7.97 -8.86 5.03
C ILE A 158 -9.13 -8.47 5.95
N THR A 159 -8.81 -7.86 7.08
CA THR A 159 -9.82 -7.45 8.07
C THR A 159 -10.50 -6.15 7.65
N LYS A 160 -9.72 -5.18 7.18
CA LYS A 160 -10.20 -3.88 6.72
C LYS A 160 -9.45 -3.44 5.49
N LEU A 161 -10.19 -3.11 4.43
CA LEU A 161 -9.67 -2.55 3.19
C LEU A 161 -10.59 -1.43 2.73
N VAL A 162 -9.99 -0.29 2.41
CA VAL A 162 -10.69 0.90 1.93
C VAL A 162 -9.98 1.39 0.68
N PHE A 163 -10.75 1.66 -0.37
CA PHE A 163 -10.26 2.35 -1.57
C PHE A 163 -10.68 3.83 -1.54
N PRO A 164 -9.91 4.72 -2.18
CA PRO A 164 -10.32 6.11 -2.38
C PRO A 164 -11.70 6.22 -3.04
N THR A 165 -12.54 7.12 -2.54
CA THR A 165 -13.84 7.45 -3.13
C THR A 165 -13.67 8.40 -4.31
N ALA A 166 -13.17 7.87 -5.43
CA ALA A 166 -12.98 8.64 -6.66
C ALA A 166 -14.32 9.21 -7.16
N GLY A 167 -14.36 10.51 -7.49
CA GLY A 167 -15.53 11.14 -8.10
C GLY A 167 -16.58 11.74 -7.16
N PHE A 168 -16.39 11.70 -5.84
CA PHE A 168 -17.30 12.33 -4.85
C PHE A 168 -16.78 13.63 -4.24
N SER A 169 -15.55 14.04 -4.60
CA SER A 169 -15.02 15.33 -4.17
C SER A 169 -15.72 16.48 -4.91
N ASN A 170 -15.87 17.64 -4.26
CA ASN A 170 -16.47 18.86 -4.81
C ASN A 170 -15.80 19.41 -6.10
N VAL A 171 -14.74 18.76 -6.58
CA VAL A 171 -14.03 19.06 -7.82
C VAL A 171 -14.72 18.43 -9.04
N VAL A 172 -15.45 17.32 -8.88
CA VAL A 172 -16.19 16.65 -9.97
C VAL A 172 -17.68 17.00 -9.96
N SER A 173 -18.28 17.28 -8.79
CA SER A 173 -19.71 17.55 -8.64
C SER A 173 -20.19 18.94 -9.11
N LYS A 174 -19.28 19.87 -9.43
CA LYS A 174 -19.62 21.23 -9.90
C LYS A 174 -19.82 21.35 -11.42
N LEU A 175 -19.89 20.23 -12.14
CA LEU A 175 -19.89 20.23 -13.62
C LEU A 175 -21.00 19.35 -14.23
N VAL A 176 -22.01 18.97 -13.46
CA VAL A 176 -23.29 18.46 -13.98
C VAL A 176 -24.36 19.53 -13.78
#